data_AF-A0A930HRW5-F1
#
_entry.id   AF-A0A930HRW5-F1
#
_cell.length_a   1.000
_cell.length_b   1.000
_cell.length_c   1.000
_cell.angle_alpha   90.00
_cell.angle_beta   90.00
_cell.angle_gamma   90.00
#
_symmetry.space_group_name_H-M   'P 1'
#
loop_
_entity.id
_entity.type
_entity.pdbx_description
1 polymer ?
#
loop_
_entity_poly.entity_id
_entity_poly.type
_entity_poly.pdbx_seq_one_letter_code
_entity_poly.pdbx_strand_id
1 'polypeptide(L)'
;MSKHLKRATVLGLIAFSLSACDKFVFGDIHPNYDDNPLNTKTIPHSGADHYVDSISKIKVTEALANPDPEGAFKDWATCLVMFKEGHSHGDGMMHGNFVYPNAPWKQEEFVIIHNNAGSWPTVEVQRQSTVTYLEQYDKKQGPDYIRIIGGRLKRWGLCLYFFDKNGRLMNDDILDHSDEYQIFFTVSDVDDKGQPYEVTDTRGTWHAKYDEYDTWQPGGTIDHTPVPSPFFANKTTWKERADATPKIFEYTYRDTWIHDAMGDGARELFNQRLLPPLTRKEADWAVAPYDQDRVGLKGHFNFDIDADENDDKHKDWPLEITRRTDPTTGKGGRYTRPSFVLPKFYLSVRVMKCPKGSKALIP
;
A
#
# COMPACT_ATOMS: atom_id res chain seq x y z
N MET A 1 -0.12 76.39 -5.08
CA MET A 1 -0.65 75.13 -4.52
C MET A 1 -0.06 74.91 -3.13
N SER A 2 -0.87 74.92 -2.06
CA SER A 2 -0.35 74.93 -0.67
C SER A 2 0.39 73.63 -0.33
N LYS A 3 1.35 73.69 0.62
CA LYS A 3 2.10 72.50 1.10
C LYS A 3 1.17 71.38 1.60
N HIS A 4 0.01 71.75 2.14
CA HIS A 4 -1.02 70.81 2.61
C HIS A 4 -1.73 70.13 1.44
N LEU A 5 -2.00 70.86 0.35
CA LEU A 5 -2.63 70.29 -0.83
C LEU A 5 -1.69 69.30 -1.53
N LYS A 6 -0.38 69.59 -1.62
CA LYS A 6 0.61 68.65 -2.18
C LYS A 6 0.74 67.36 -1.34
N ARG A 7 0.73 67.48 0.00
CA ARG A 7 0.78 66.30 0.90
C ARG A 7 -0.49 65.47 0.83
N ALA A 8 -1.66 66.09 0.72
CA ALA A 8 -2.93 65.40 0.52
C ALA A 8 -2.98 64.67 -0.83
N THR A 9 -2.46 65.28 -1.91
CA THR A 9 -2.39 64.62 -3.22
C THR A 9 -1.44 63.41 -3.22
N VAL A 10 -0.29 63.52 -2.55
CA VAL A 10 0.67 62.40 -2.44
C VAL A 10 0.10 61.27 -1.57
N LEU A 11 -0.56 61.58 -0.44
CA LEU A 11 -1.23 60.56 0.37
C LEU A 11 -2.37 59.87 -0.41
N GLY A 12 -3.13 60.64 -1.20
CA GLY A 12 -4.18 60.11 -2.05
C GLY A 12 -3.63 59.17 -3.13
N LEU A 13 -2.52 59.53 -3.78
CA LEU A 13 -1.87 58.68 -4.78
C LEU A 13 -1.31 57.38 -4.18
N ILE A 14 -0.75 57.43 -2.96
CA ILE A 14 -0.26 56.23 -2.26
C ILE A 14 -1.45 55.34 -1.85
N ALA A 15 -2.53 55.92 -1.33
CA ALA A 15 -3.73 55.17 -0.96
C ALA A 15 -4.41 54.50 -2.18
N PHE A 16 -4.43 55.15 -3.34
CA PHE A 16 -4.92 54.56 -4.59
C PHE A 16 -3.99 53.48 -5.16
N SER A 17 -2.68 53.56 -4.94
CA SER A 17 -1.74 52.52 -5.37
C SER A 17 -1.78 51.25 -4.51
N LEU A 18 -2.24 51.36 -3.25
CA LEU A 18 -2.35 50.23 -2.31
C LEU A 18 -3.69 49.49 -2.41
N SER A 19 -4.73 50.08 -3.02
CA SER A 19 -6.03 49.43 -3.26
C SER A 19 -6.14 48.79 -4.65
N ALA A 20 -5.10 48.87 -5.48
CA ALA A 20 -5.12 48.44 -6.88
C ALA A 20 -4.48 47.06 -7.16
N CYS A 21 -4.17 46.26 -6.12
CA CYS A 21 -3.61 44.92 -6.33
C CYS A 21 -4.62 43.92 -6.95
N ASP A 22 -5.92 44.21 -6.92
CA ASP A 22 -6.97 43.30 -7.41
C ASP A 22 -7.63 43.72 -8.74
N LYS A 23 -7.19 44.83 -9.37
CA LYS A 23 -7.80 45.34 -10.61
C LYS A 23 -6.83 45.30 -11.78
N PHE A 24 -6.92 44.23 -12.58
CA PHE A 24 -6.20 44.14 -13.86
C PHE A 24 -6.89 44.97 -14.96
N VAL A 25 -6.11 45.40 -15.96
CA VAL A 25 -6.54 46.21 -17.13
C VAL A 25 -7.67 45.56 -17.95
N PHE A 26 -7.95 44.26 -17.74
CA PHE A 26 -8.97 43.50 -18.47
C PHE A 26 -10.21 43.11 -17.66
N GLY A 27 -10.37 43.63 -16.43
CA GLY A 27 -11.57 43.40 -15.62
C GLY A 27 -11.27 43.14 -14.15
N ASP A 28 -12.28 43.39 -13.32
CA ASP A 28 -12.30 43.16 -11.87
C ASP A 28 -12.39 41.64 -11.62
N ILE A 29 -11.25 40.95 -11.53
CA ILE A 29 -11.23 39.53 -11.17
C ILE A 29 -11.27 39.48 -9.65
N HIS A 30 -12.44 39.20 -9.08
CA HIS A 30 -12.57 38.77 -7.70
C HIS A 30 -12.47 37.24 -7.70
N PRO A 31 -11.34 36.63 -7.29
CA PRO A 31 -11.30 35.20 -7.05
C PRO A 31 -12.34 34.91 -5.98
N ASN A 32 -13.36 34.10 -6.30
CA ASN A 32 -14.27 33.64 -5.28
C ASN A 32 -13.50 32.66 -4.39
N TYR A 33 -13.02 33.13 -3.23
CA TYR A 33 -12.28 32.29 -2.28
C TYR A 33 -13.17 31.20 -1.65
N ASP A 34 -14.50 31.35 -1.70
CA ASP A 34 -15.46 30.31 -1.34
C ASP A 34 -15.55 29.21 -2.41
N ASP A 35 -15.10 29.50 -3.64
CA ASP A 35 -14.97 28.57 -4.77
C ASP A 35 -13.49 28.25 -5.06
N ASN A 36 -12.65 28.31 -4.02
CA ASN A 36 -11.26 27.90 -4.11
C ASN A 36 -11.23 26.39 -4.43
N PRO A 37 -10.63 25.97 -5.56
CA PRO A 37 -10.53 24.56 -5.95
C PRO A 37 -9.86 23.67 -4.89
N LEU A 38 -9.06 24.26 -3.98
CA LEU A 38 -8.45 23.57 -2.84
C LEU A 38 -9.44 23.31 -1.69
N ASN A 39 -10.46 24.15 -1.54
CA ASN A 39 -11.51 24.05 -0.53
C ASN A 39 -12.73 23.25 -1.03
N THR A 40 -12.92 23.17 -2.35
CA THR A 40 -13.98 22.38 -3.01
C THR A 40 -13.56 20.97 -3.40
N LYS A 41 -12.30 20.55 -3.15
CA LYS A 41 -11.93 19.14 -3.29
C LYS A 41 -12.76 18.32 -2.31
N THR A 42 -13.76 17.60 -2.83
CA THR A 42 -14.33 16.43 -2.14
C THR A 42 -13.16 15.58 -1.69
N ILE A 43 -12.89 15.54 -0.38
CA ILE A 43 -11.82 14.76 0.22
C ILE A 43 -11.86 13.37 -0.40
N PRO A 44 -10.88 12.96 -1.22
CA PRO A 44 -10.97 11.61 -1.77
C PRO A 44 -10.87 10.59 -0.65
N HIS A 45 -11.83 9.68 -0.65
CA HIS A 45 -11.95 8.59 0.30
C HIS A 45 -11.28 7.34 -0.28
N SER A 46 -10.55 6.65 0.58
CA SER A 46 -10.10 5.28 0.34
C SER A 46 -11.22 4.30 0.66
N GLY A 47 -11.10 3.05 0.22
CA GLY A 47 -11.96 1.98 0.72
C GLY A 47 -11.85 1.80 2.24
N ALA A 48 -10.72 2.16 2.85
CA ALA A 48 -10.54 2.04 4.30
C ALA A 48 -11.53 2.91 5.07
N ASP A 49 -11.90 4.09 4.57
CA ASP A 49 -12.86 4.98 5.24
C ASP A 49 -14.23 4.30 5.42
N HIS A 50 -14.67 3.57 4.39
CA HIS A 50 -15.91 2.79 4.44
C HIS A 50 -15.81 1.59 5.40
N TYR A 51 -14.68 0.90 5.40
CA TYR A 51 -14.46 -0.21 6.32
C TYR A 51 -14.35 0.25 7.77
N VAL A 52 -13.64 1.35 8.04
CA VAL A 52 -13.48 1.95 9.38
C VAL A 52 -14.86 2.34 9.93
N ASP A 53 -15.67 3.06 9.15
CA ASP A 53 -17.05 3.41 9.54
C ASP A 53 -17.89 2.15 9.83
N SER A 54 -17.79 1.13 8.99
CA SER A 54 -18.55 -0.12 9.16
C SER A 54 -18.13 -0.91 10.40
N ILE A 55 -16.82 -1.08 10.61
CA ILE A 55 -16.25 -1.83 11.75
C ILE A 55 -16.52 -1.09 13.06
N SER A 56 -16.47 0.25 13.06
CA SER A 56 -16.71 1.04 14.26
C SER A 56 -18.10 0.88 14.88
N LYS A 57 -19.05 0.36 14.10
CA LYS A 57 -20.44 0.09 14.52
C LYS A 57 -20.63 -1.30 15.12
N ILE A 58 -19.61 -2.17 15.02
CA ILE A 58 -19.67 -3.55 15.49
C ILE A 58 -19.17 -3.61 16.95
N LYS A 59 -19.96 -4.26 17.81
CA LYS A 59 -19.54 -4.59 19.17
C LYS A 59 -19.30 -6.08 19.28
N VAL A 60 -18.09 -6.45 19.67
CA VAL A 60 -17.69 -7.84 19.90
C VAL A 60 -18.02 -8.19 21.35
N THR A 61 -18.82 -9.23 21.53
CA THR A 61 -19.30 -9.67 22.86
C THR A 61 -18.69 -11.01 23.28
N GLU A 62 -18.10 -11.70 22.31
CA GLU A 62 -17.38 -12.94 22.45
C GLU A 62 -16.09 -12.75 23.26
N ALA A 63 -15.60 -13.85 23.84
CA ALA A 63 -14.34 -13.82 24.56
C ALA A 63 -13.16 -13.56 23.60
N LEU A 64 -12.26 -12.66 24.00
CA LEU A 64 -11.06 -12.27 23.26
C LEU A 64 -9.80 -12.66 24.03
N ALA A 65 -8.74 -13.02 23.32
CA ALA A 65 -7.41 -13.03 23.92
C ALA A 65 -7.00 -11.59 24.25
N ASN A 66 -6.62 -11.31 25.49
CA ASN A 66 -6.15 -9.98 25.91
C ASN A 66 -4.75 -10.11 26.52
N PRO A 67 -3.70 -10.28 25.68
CA PRO A 67 -2.33 -10.43 26.14
C PRO A 67 -1.73 -9.12 26.70
N ASP A 68 -2.39 -7.98 26.51
CA ASP A 68 -1.94 -6.66 26.95
C ASP A 68 -3.04 -5.90 27.73
N PRO A 69 -3.50 -6.44 28.87
CA PRO A 69 -4.69 -5.95 29.58
C PRO A 69 -4.53 -4.54 30.19
N GLU A 70 -3.29 -4.07 30.34
CA GLU A 70 -2.95 -2.77 30.93
C GLU A 70 -2.16 -1.88 29.95
N GLY A 71 -2.22 -2.20 28.65
CA GLY A 71 -1.49 -1.46 27.62
C GLY A 71 -2.36 -0.95 26.49
N ALA A 72 -1.71 -0.48 25.42
CA ALA A 72 -2.38 0.18 24.31
C ALA A 72 -3.20 -0.77 23.45
N PHE A 73 -2.99 -2.09 23.57
CA PHE A 73 -3.77 -3.11 22.88
C PHE A 73 -4.85 -3.76 23.76
N LYS A 74 -5.14 -3.18 24.92
CA LYS A 74 -6.20 -3.66 25.81
C LYS A 74 -7.52 -3.82 25.05
N ASP A 75 -8.11 -5.00 25.14
CA ASP A 75 -9.40 -5.35 24.52
C ASP A 75 -9.43 -5.20 22.99
N TRP A 76 -8.27 -5.23 22.31
CA TRP A 76 -8.20 -5.29 20.85
C TRP A 76 -9.07 -6.44 20.32
N ALA A 77 -9.94 -6.16 19.35
CA ALA A 77 -10.88 -7.12 18.80
C ALA A 77 -10.69 -7.33 17.30
N THR A 78 -10.47 -6.26 16.54
CA THR A 78 -10.39 -6.32 15.08
C THR A 78 -9.23 -5.47 14.57
N CYS A 79 -8.53 -5.93 13.54
CA CYS A 79 -7.59 -5.11 12.80
C CYS A 79 -7.97 -5.11 11.31
N LEU A 80 -8.26 -3.95 10.74
CA LEU A 80 -8.34 -3.78 9.30
C LEU A 80 -6.92 -3.56 8.76
N VAL A 81 -6.53 -4.37 7.80
CA VAL A 81 -5.29 -4.22 7.04
C VAL A 81 -5.64 -3.78 5.64
N MET A 82 -5.14 -2.62 5.22
CA MET A 82 -5.24 -2.15 3.84
C MET A 82 -3.90 -2.32 3.13
N PHE A 83 -3.93 -3.00 1.99
CA PHE A 83 -2.85 -3.02 1.01
C PHE A 83 -3.15 -1.96 -0.05
N LYS A 84 -2.23 -1.02 -0.28
CA LYS A 84 -2.38 0.07 -1.24
C LYS A 84 -1.26 0.04 -2.28
N GLU A 85 -1.60 -0.08 -3.56
CA GLU A 85 -0.65 0.04 -4.65
C GLU A 85 -0.07 1.46 -4.69
N GLY A 86 1.22 1.59 -4.99
CA GLY A 86 1.80 2.89 -5.30
C GLY A 86 3.20 2.83 -5.91
N HIS A 87 3.86 3.99 -5.98
CA HIS A 87 5.16 4.15 -6.63
C HIS A 87 6.07 5.08 -5.85
N SER A 88 7.38 4.98 -6.03
CA SER A 88 8.34 5.83 -5.31
C SER A 88 8.35 7.27 -5.83
N HIS A 89 8.57 8.23 -4.93
CA HIS A 89 8.91 9.62 -5.26
C HIS A 89 10.34 10.02 -4.85
N GLY A 90 11.22 9.06 -4.56
CA GLY A 90 12.55 9.33 -3.98
C GLY A 90 12.52 9.42 -2.45
N ASP A 91 13.68 9.45 -1.80
CA ASP A 91 13.87 9.62 -0.32
C ASP A 91 13.01 8.72 0.58
N GLY A 92 12.78 7.46 0.17
CA GLY A 92 11.94 6.52 0.93
C GLY A 92 10.43 6.83 0.86
N MET A 93 10.03 7.79 0.04
CA MET A 93 8.65 8.21 -0.17
C MET A 93 7.95 7.28 -1.16
N MET A 94 6.70 6.96 -0.89
CA MET A 94 5.79 6.20 -1.73
C MET A 94 4.55 7.05 -1.93
N HIS A 95 4.03 7.12 -3.15
CA HIS A 95 2.76 7.75 -3.54
C HIS A 95 1.77 6.66 -3.92
N GLY A 96 0.61 6.62 -3.24
CA GLY A 96 -0.45 5.68 -3.53
C GLY A 96 -1.02 5.98 -4.91
N ASN A 97 -1.39 4.96 -5.67
CA ASN A 97 -2.05 5.19 -6.94
C ASN A 97 -3.55 5.47 -6.70
N PHE A 98 -4.11 6.36 -7.50
CA PHE A 98 -5.55 6.62 -7.53
C PHE A 98 -6.36 5.33 -7.70
N VAL A 99 -7.50 5.22 -7.01
CA VAL A 99 -8.38 4.04 -7.12
C VAL A 99 -9.25 4.13 -8.36
N TYR A 100 -9.06 3.19 -9.29
CA TYR A 100 -9.85 3.12 -10.52
C TYR A 100 -10.90 2.00 -10.41
N PRO A 101 -12.21 2.32 -10.44
CA PRO A 101 -13.25 1.29 -10.29
C PRO A 101 -13.16 0.14 -11.29
N ASN A 102 -12.77 0.45 -12.53
CA ASN A 102 -12.68 -0.49 -13.64
C ASN A 102 -11.24 -0.89 -13.98
N ALA A 103 -10.28 -0.68 -13.05
CA ALA A 103 -8.92 -1.12 -13.32
C ALA A 103 -8.85 -2.65 -13.46
N PRO A 104 -7.94 -3.14 -14.33
CA PRO A 104 -7.72 -4.58 -14.51
C PRO A 104 -7.28 -5.29 -13.22
N TRP A 105 -6.67 -4.57 -12.27
CA TRP A 105 -6.43 -5.01 -10.89
C TRP A 105 -6.86 -3.93 -9.91
N LYS A 106 -7.12 -4.31 -8.67
CA LYS A 106 -7.51 -3.38 -7.60
C LYS A 106 -6.26 -2.67 -7.07
N GLN A 107 -6.39 -1.36 -6.80
CA GLN A 107 -5.33 -0.56 -6.17
C GLN A 107 -5.36 -0.67 -4.65
N GLU A 108 -6.49 -1.14 -4.10
CA GLU A 108 -6.71 -1.32 -2.67
C GLU A 108 -7.28 -2.71 -2.43
N GLU A 109 -6.62 -3.46 -1.56
CA GLU A 109 -7.05 -4.78 -1.12
C GLU A 109 -7.12 -4.80 0.41
N PHE A 110 -8.10 -5.49 0.97
CA PHE A 110 -8.43 -5.42 2.39
C PHE A 110 -8.43 -6.81 3.04
N VAL A 111 -7.90 -6.84 4.26
CA VAL A 111 -7.96 -8.00 5.16
C VAL A 111 -8.52 -7.54 6.49
N ILE A 112 -9.40 -8.33 7.09
CA ILE A 112 -9.89 -8.12 8.44
C ILE A 112 -9.33 -9.26 9.30
N ILE A 113 -8.53 -8.89 10.30
CA ILE A 113 -8.02 -9.81 11.31
C ILE A 113 -8.96 -9.74 12.50
N HIS A 114 -9.51 -10.88 12.90
CA HIS A 114 -10.38 -11.00 14.06
C HIS A 114 -9.64 -11.67 15.20
N ASN A 115 -9.44 -10.92 16.28
CA ASN A 115 -8.99 -11.49 17.54
C ASN A 115 -10.10 -12.39 18.10
N ASN A 116 -9.69 -13.45 18.78
CA ASN A 116 -10.58 -14.44 19.39
C ASN A 116 -9.87 -15.10 20.57
N ALA A 117 -10.59 -15.87 21.39
CA ALA A 117 -10.00 -16.59 22.53
C ALA A 117 -9.16 -17.82 22.14
N GLY A 118 -8.96 -18.08 20.84
CA GLY A 118 -8.11 -19.16 20.34
C GLY A 118 -6.62 -18.84 20.43
N SER A 119 -5.79 -19.79 20.01
CA SER A 119 -4.32 -19.63 20.01
C SER A 119 -3.82 -18.62 18.97
N TRP A 120 -4.61 -18.35 17.92
CA TRP A 120 -4.26 -17.44 16.83
C TRP A 120 -5.48 -16.62 16.37
N PRO A 121 -5.30 -15.34 15.98
CA PRO A 121 -6.33 -14.58 15.30
C PRO A 121 -6.76 -15.25 14.00
N THR A 122 -8.01 -15.03 13.58
CA THR A 122 -8.49 -15.46 12.27
C THR A 122 -8.29 -14.34 11.25
N VAL A 123 -7.98 -14.71 10.01
CA VAL A 123 -7.68 -13.77 8.93
C VAL A 123 -8.75 -13.91 7.85
N GLU A 124 -9.46 -12.82 7.58
CA GLU A 124 -10.51 -12.76 6.56
C GLU A 124 -10.10 -11.82 5.43
N VAL A 125 -9.74 -12.39 4.27
CA VAL A 125 -9.51 -11.60 3.06
C VAL A 125 -10.84 -11.16 2.47
N GLN A 126 -10.98 -9.85 2.27
CA GLN A 126 -12.18 -9.29 1.65
C GLN A 126 -12.16 -9.56 0.14
N ARG A 127 -12.74 -10.69 -0.27
CA ARG A 127 -12.62 -11.23 -1.66
C ARG A 127 -13.20 -10.31 -2.75
N GLN A 128 -14.01 -9.31 -2.38
CA GLN A 128 -14.47 -8.23 -3.29
C GLN A 128 -13.39 -7.20 -3.60
N SER A 129 -12.37 -7.11 -2.75
CA SER A 129 -11.20 -6.24 -2.94
C SER A 129 -10.06 -6.92 -3.69
N THR A 130 -10.13 -8.24 -3.90
CA THR A 130 -9.09 -9.04 -4.60
C THR A 130 -9.56 -9.53 -5.98
N VAL A 131 -10.85 -9.38 -6.30
CA VAL A 131 -11.43 -9.72 -7.61
C VAL A 131 -11.07 -8.64 -8.64
N THR A 132 -10.58 -9.07 -9.80
CA THR A 132 -10.35 -8.16 -10.92
C THR A 132 -11.67 -7.72 -11.56
N TYR A 133 -11.66 -6.59 -12.29
CA TYR A 133 -12.85 -6.13 -13.01
C TYR A 133 -13.43 -7.20 -13.96
N LEU A 134 -12.56 -7.90 -14.69
CA LEU A 134 -12.99 -8.94 -15.64
C LEU A 134 -13.55 -10.18 -14.93
N GLU A 135 -12.93 -10.62 -13.84
CA GLU A 135 -13.48 -11.71 -13.03
C GLU A 135 -14.84 -11.34 -12.44
N GLN A 136 -15.00 -10.11 -11.95
CA GLN A 136 -16.26 -9.62 -11.41
C GLN A 136 -17.35 -9.56 -12.49
N TYR A 137 -17.01 -9.09 -13.70
CA TYR A 137 -17.91 -9.10 -14.86
C TYR A 137 -18.37 -10.54 -15.22
N ASP A 138 -17.46 -11.50 -15.12
CA ASP A 138 -17.73 -12.93 -15.29
C ASP A 138 -18.44 -13.58 -14.08
N LYS A 139 -18.82 -12.79 -13.06
CA LYS A 139 -19.45 -13.25 -11.80
C LYS A 139 -18.59 -14.25 -11.02
N LYS A 140 -17.27 -14.17 -11.15
CA LYS A 140 -16.30 -14.93 -10.36
C LYS A 140 -16.03 -14.21 -9.05
N GLN A 141 -15.55 -14.97 -8.07
CA GLN A 141 -15.10 -14.43 -6.79
C GLN A 141 -13.59 -14.24 -6.82
N GLY A 142 -13.09 -13.15 -6.23
CA GLY A 142 -11.65 -12.94 -6.02
C GLY A 142 -11.06 -14.04 -5.14
N PRO A 143 -9.74 -14.24 -5.13
CA PRO A 143 -9.11 -15.22 -4.27
C PRO A 143 -9.19 -14.83 -2.79
N ASP A 144 -8.85 -15.78 -1.92
CA ASP A 144 -8.67 -15.62 -0.48
C ASP A 144 -7.24 -15.19 -0.10
N TYR A 145 -6.53 -14.53 -1.01
CA TYR A 145 -5.19 -13.98 -0.81
C TYR A 145 -5.04 -12.64 -1.53
N ILE A 146 -4.10 -11.82 -1.07
CA ILE A 146 -3.80 -10.51 -1.65
C ILE A 146 -2.99 -10.66 -2.93
N ARG A 147 -3.37 -9.92 -3.97
CA ARG A 147 -2.71 -9.91 -5.28
C ARG A 147 -1.87 -8.66 -5.44
N ILE A 148 -0.58 -8.78 -5.12
CA ILE A 148 0.39 -7.70 -5.34
C ILE A 148 0.73 -7.60 -6.84
N ILE A 149 -0.03 -6.78 -7.55
CA ILE A 149 0.15 -6.47 -8.97
C ILE A 149 0.61 -5.00 -9.08
N GLY A 150 1.48 -4.66 -10.02
CA GLY A 150 1.90 -3.29 -10.21
C GLY A 150 3.10 -3.14 -11.13
N GLY A 151 3.64 -1.91 -11.20
CA GLY A 151 4.83 -1.58 -11.99
C GLY A 151 6.08 -2.37 -11.58
N ARG A 152 7.23 -2.09 -12.22
CA ARG A 152 8.48 -2.86 -12.06
C ARG A 152 8.83 -3.25 -10.62
N LEU A 153 8.70 -2.33 -9.67
CA LEU A 153 9.08 -2.54 -8.27
C LEU A 153 7.98 -3.16 -7.40
N LYS A 154 6.74 -3.27 -7.94
CA LYS A 154 5.53 -3.74 -7.23
C LYS A 154 5.49 -3.23 -5.79
N ARG A 155 5.56 -1.90 -5.64
CA ARG A 155 5.62 -1.26 -4.33
C ARG A 155 4.21 -1.09 -3.77
N TRP A 156 4.00 -1.61 -2.57
CA TRP A 156 2.72 -1.58 -1.89
C TRP A 156 2.88 -1.06 -0.47
N GLY A 157 1.94 -0.22 -0.06
CA GLY A 157 1.79 0.23 1.32
C GLY A 157 0.90 -0.73 2.08
N LEU A 158 1.20 -0.93 3.35
CA LEU A 158 0.34 -1.62 4.29
C LEU A 158 -0.02 -0.65 5.40
N CYS A 159 -1.31 -0.52 5.68
CA CYS A 159 -1.85 0.29 6.77
C CYS A 159 -2.66 -0.59 7.71
N LEU A 160 -2.45 -0.43 9.02
CA LEU A 160 -3.13 -1.18 10.08
C LEU A 160 -4.07 -0.26 10.84
N TYR A 161 -5.33 -0.65 11.00
CA TYR A 161 -6.33 0.06 11.80
C TYR A 161 -6.86 -0.90 12.86
N PHE A 162 -6.49 -0.67 14.12
CA PHE A 162 -6.86 -1.50 15.26
C PHE A 162 -8.13 -0.96 15.92
N PHE A 163 -9.03 -1.86 16.28
CA PHE A 163 -10.29 -1.55 16.95
C PHE A 163 -10.43 -2.37 18.22
N ASP A 164 -10.93 -1.73 19.27
CA ASP A 164 -11.30 -2.43 20.50
C ASP A 164 -12.63 -3.17 20.34
N LYS A 165 -13.01 -3.98 21.32
CA LYS A 165 -14.28 -4.72 21.33
C LYS A 165 -15.54 -3.85 21.21
N ASN A 166 -15.45 -2.55 21.48
CA ASN A 166 -16.56 -1.61 21.34
C ASN A 166 -16.62 -0.94 19.97
N GLY A 167 -15.69 -1.26 19.06
CA GLY A 167 -15.56 -0.63 17.75
C GLY A 167 -14.78 0.69 17.78
N ARG A 168 -14.11 1.04 18.89
CA ARG A 168 -13.31 2.27 18.95
C ARG A 168 -11.99 2.06 18.22
N LEU A 169 -11.64 2.97 17.31
CA LEU A 169 -10.32 3.00 16.68
C LEU A 169 -9.25 3.30 17.74
N MET A 170 -8.23 2.44 17.83
CA MET A 170 -7.19 2.46 18.86
C MET A 170 -5.88 3.08 18.39
N ASN A 171 -5.77 3.43 17.10
CA ASN A 171 -4.50 3.83 16.48
C ASN A 171 -3.82 5.02 17.16
N ASP A 172 -4.59 6.02 17.57
CA ASP A 172 -4.04 7.20 18.26
C ASP A 172 -3.53 6.83 19.66
N ASP A 173 -4.26 6.00 20.41
CA ASP A 173 -3.79 5.48 21.71
C ASP A 173 -2.49 4.66 21.54
N ILE A 174 -2.42 3.80 20.51
CA ILE A 174 -1.23 3.02 20.18
C ILE A 174 -0.05 3.94 19.83
N LEU A 175 -0.32 5.07 19.16
CA LEU A 175 0.69 6.07 18.84
C LEU A 175 1.18 6.80 20.10
N ASP A 176 0.28 7.14 21.03
CA ASP A 176 0.64 7.81 22.29
C ASP A 176 1.58 6.94 23.15
N HIS A 177 1.46 5.61 23.02
CA HIS A 177 2.38 4.66 23.63
C HIS A 177 3.49 4.19 22.69
N SER A 178 3.80 4.97 21.65
CA SER A 178 4.75 4.52 20.63
C SER A 178 6.11 4.19 21.20
N ASP A 179 6.61 4.78 22.28
CA ASP A 179 7.88 4.41 22.92
C ASP A 179 7.88 3.01 23.59
N GLU A 180 6.70 2.42 23.80
CA GLU A 180 6.49 1.10 24.40
C GLU A 180 6.11 0.02 23.38
N TYR A 181 5.68 0.38 22.18
CA TYR A 181 5.21 -0.58 21.17
C TYR A 181 5.96 -0.50 19.86
N GLN A 182 6.06 -1.66 19.23
CA GLN A 182 6.70 -1.82 17.94
C GLN A 182 6.02 -2.90 17.12
N ILE A 183 5.64 -2.55 15.89
CA ILE A 183 5.01 -3.42 14.93
C ILE A 183 5.96 -3.63 13.76
N PHE A 184 6.20 -4.89 13.45
CA PHE A 184 6.92 -5.30 12.25
C PHE A 184 6.01 -6.05 11.32
N PHE A 185 6.36 -5.98 10.04
CA PHE A 185 5.82 -6.88 9.06
C PHE A 185 6.91 -7.33 8.10
N THR A 186 6.92 -8.60 7.76
CA THR A 186 7.92 -9.20 6.87
C THR A 186 7.32 -10.42 6.21
N VAL A 187 7.92 -10.87 5.11
CA VAL A 187 7.65 -12.22 4.63
C VAL A 187 7.98 -13.21 5.74
N SER A 188 7.00 -14.06 6.05
CA SER A 188 7.05 -15.11 7.06
C SER A 188 7.93 -16.27 6.57
N ASP A 189 8.44 -17.05 7.51
CA ASP A 189 9.07 -18.35 7.30
C ASP A 189 8.08 -19.51 7.39
N VAL A 190 6.95 -19.27 8.05
CA VAL A 190 5.87 -20.24 8.25
C VAL A 190 4.54 -19.79 7.63
N ASP A 191 3.65 -20.74 7.37
CA ASP A 191 2.28 -20.53 6.94
C ASP A 191 1.36 -20.06 8.09
N ASP A 192 0.06 -19.95 7.79
CA ASP A 192 -1.01 -19.61 8.73
C ASP A 192 -1.24 -20.66 9.84
N LYS A 193 -0.54 -21.80 9.78
CA LYS A 193 -0.60 -22.90 10.76
C LYS A 193 0.73 -23.07 11.51
N GLY A 194 1.69 -22.18 11.29
CA GLY A 194 3.02 -22.24 11.91
C GLY A 194 3.93 -23.31 11.32
N GLN A 195 3.61 -23.85 10.14
CA GLN A 195 4.45 -24.83 9.44
C GLN A 195 5.30 -24.15 8.36
N PRO A 196 6.52 -24.62 8.09
CA PRO A 196 7.29 -24.13 6.94
C PRO A 196 6.48 -24.30 5.64
N TYR A 197 6.37 -23.23 4.85
CA TYR A 197 5.68 -23.28 3.56
C TYR A 197 6.65 -23.39 2.40
N GLU A 198 6.17 -24.01 1.33
CA GLU A 198 6.82 -24.03 0.04
C GLU A 198 6.46 -22.78 -0.77
N VAL A 199 7.47 -22.08 -1.30
CA VAL A 199 7.24 -20.95 -2.20
C VAL A 199 6.77 -21.51 -3.54
N THR A 200 5.53 -21.21 -3.91
CA THR A 200 4.89 -21.73 -5.13
C THR A 200 4.63 -20.63 -6.13
N ASP A 201 4.78 -20.93 -7.43
CA ASP A 201 4.26 -20.10 -8.51
C ASP A 201 2.76 -20.35 -8.70
N THR A 202 1.98 -19.32 -8.46
CA THR A 202 0.52 -19.35 -8.53
C THR A 202 -0.04 -19.39 -9.95
N ARG A 203 0.78 -19.20 -10.97
CA ARG A 203 0.34 -19.27 -12.38
C ARG A 203 0.14 -20.70 -12.86
N GLY A 204 0.72 -21.66 -12.16
CA GLY A 204 0.74 -23.07 -12.53
C GLY A 204 1.45 -23.31 -13.87
N THR A 205 1.23 -24.47 -14.50
CA THR A 205 2.01 -24.91 -15.66
C THR A 205 1.39 -24.43 -16.98
N TRP A 206 2.19 -23.87 -17.88
CA TRP A 206 1.75 -23.45 -19.21
C TRP A 206 2.00 -24.54 -20.24
N HIS A 207 0.95 -24.92 -20.96
CA HIS A 207 1.04 -25.86 -22.08
C HIS A 207 0.79 -25.11 -23.38
N ALA A 208 1.84 -24.45 -23.87
CA ALA A 208 1.81 -23.83 -25.19
C ALA A 208 1.66 -24.90 -26.28
N LYS A 209 0.92 -24.56 -27.33
CA LYS A 209 0.71 -25.45 -28.48
C LYS A 209 1.83 -25.24 -29.50
N TYR A 210 2.35 -26.34 -30.02
CA TYR A 210 3.33 -26.35 -31.11
C TYR A 210 2.82 -27.25 -32.24
N ASP A 211 3.28 -26.99 -33.47
CA ASP A 211 3.10 -27.93 -34.58
C ASP A 211 4.21 -28.98 -34.63
N GLU A 212 4.16 -29.84 -35.66
CA GLU A 212 5.13 -30.93 -35.88
C GLU A 212 6.57 -30.44 -36.15
N TYR A 213 6.77 -29.13 -36.37
CA TYR A 213 8.07 -28.51 -36.61
C TYR A 213 8.51 -27.61 -35.43
N ASP A 214 7.95 -27.81 -34.23
CA ASP A 214 8.21 -27.01 -33.03
C ASP A 214 7.91 -25.50 -33.19
N THR A 215 7.03 -25.14 -34.13
CA THR A 215 6.59 -23.75 -34.28
C THR A 215 5.39 -23.48 -33.39
N TRP A 216 5.46 -22.42 -32.58
CA TRP A 216 4.36 -22.02 -31.70
C TRP A 216 3.07 -21.79 -32.51
N GLN A 217 1.96 -22.30 -31.99
CA GLN A 217 0.63 -22.17 -32.58
C GLN A 217 -0.33 -21.47 -31.60
N PRO A 218 -1.31 -20.71 -32.10
CA PRO A 218 -2.35 -20.14 -31.25
C PRO A 218 -3.09 -21.20 -30.43
N GLY A 219 -3.31 -20.87 -29.16
CA GLY A 219 -3.98 -21.73 -28.20
C GLY A 219 -3.03 -22.58 -27.36
N GLY A 220 -3.62 -23.32 -26.43
CA GLY A 220 -2.91 -24.05 -25.39
C GLY A 220 -3.80 -24.19 -24.17
N THR A 221 -3.27 -24.78 -23.10
CA THR A 221 -3.96 -24.89 -21.82
C THR A 221 -3.08 -24.37 -20.70
N ILE A 222 -3.72 -23.98 -19.59
CA ILE A 222 -3.03 -23.62 -18.35
C ILE A 222 -3.55 -24.60 -17.30
N ASP A 223 -2.64 -25.35 -16.68
CA ASP A 223 -2.94 -26.01 -15.41
C ASP A 223 -2.71 -24.99 -14.31
N HIS A 224 -3.79 -24.54 -13.66
CA HIS A 224 -3.73 -23.53 -12.60
C HIS A 224 -3.25 -24.06 -11.25
N THR A 225 -2.87 -25.34 -11.16
CA THR A 225 -2.30 -25.92 -9.93
C THR A 225 -0.97 -25.22 -9.62
N PRO A 226 -0.82 -24.57 -8.45
CA PRO A 226 0.44 -23.93 -8.09
C PRO A 226 1.60 -24.92 -8.11
N VAL A 227 2.74 -24.50 -8.65
CA VAL A 227 3.95 -25.34 -8.76
C VAL A 227 5.05 -24.83 -7.83
N PRO A 228 5.82 -25.69 -7.16
CA PRO A 228 6.97 -25.26 -6.37
C PRO A 228 7.96 -24.44 -7.21
N SER A 229 8.46 -23.31 -6.67
CA SER A 229 9.50 -22.53 -7.35
C SER A 229 10.83 -23.30 -7.33
N PRO A 230 11.43 -23.60 -8.49
CA PRO A 230 12.74 -24.26 -8.56
C PRO A 230 13.84 -23.42 -7.90
N PHE A 231 13.76 -22.09 -7.96
CA PHE A 231 14.74 -21.21 -7.35
C PHE A 231 14.74 -21.28 -5.83
N PHE A 232 13.58 -21.43 -5.20
CA PHE A 232 13.48 -21.55 -3.74
C PHE A 232 13.57 -22.98 -3.22
N ALA A 233 13.65 -24.00 -4.09
CA ALA A 233 13.66 -25.41 -3.70
C ALA A 233 14.77 -25.78 -2.70
N ASN A 234 15.92 -25.10 -2.76
CA ASN A 234 17.05 -25.30 -1.84
C ASN A 234 17.19 -24.22 -0.76
N LYS A 235 16.19 -23.34 -0.60
CA LYS A 235 16.20 -22.20 0.35
C LYS A 235 15.15 -22.46 1.44
N THR A 236 15.55 -23.29 2.39
CA THR A 236 14.63 -23.85 3.40
C THR A 236 14.46 -22.93 4.61
N THR A 237 15.39 -22.02 4.84
CA THR A 237 15.33 -21.07 5.96
C THR A 237 14.90 -19.67 5.50
N TRP A 238 14.38 -18.89 6.45
CA TRP A 238 14.09 -17.47 6.23
C TRP A 238 15.29 -16.71 5.68
N LYS A 239 16.48 -16.91 6.28
CA LYS A 239 17.70 -16.18 5.93
C LYS A 239 18.16 -16.50 4.51
N GLU A 240 18.09 -17.76 4.08
CA GLU A 240 18.43 -18.15 2.71
C GLU A 240 17.47 -17.52 1.68
N ARG A 241 16.17 -17.43 2.00
CA ARG A 241 15.19 -16.74 1.14
C ARG A 241 15.44 -15.24 1.10
N ALA A 242 15.70 -14.63 2.25
CA ALA A 242 16.02 -13.22 2.37
C ALA A 242 17.31 -12.86 1.61
N ASP A 243 18.35 -13.67 1.69
CA ASP A 243 19.61 -13.44 0.97
C ASP A 243 19.47 -13.59 -0.54
N ALA A 244 18.57 -14.47 -0.99
CA ALA A 244 18.32 -14.69 -2.41
C ALA A 244 17.45 -13.62 -3.05
N THR A 245 16.51 -13.03 -2.29
CA THR A 245 15.63 -11.97 -2.77
C THR A 245 15.55 -10.82 -1.77
N PRO A 246 16.66 -10.12 -1.48
CA PRO A 246 16.75 -9.18 -0.37
C PRO A 246 15.74 -8.04 -0.47
N LYS A 247 15.38 -7.61 -1.69
CA LYS A 247 14.39 -6.56 -1.92
C LYS A 247 12.98 -6.92 -1.42
N ILE A 248 12.61 -8.20 -1.40
CA ILE A 248 11.30 -8.67 -0.89
C ILE A 248 11.24 -8.56 0.65
N PHE A 249 12.40 -8.70 1.29
CA PHE A 249 12.54 -8.67 2.74
C PHE A 249 13.04 -7.30 3.25
N GLU A 250 13.26 -6.35 2.34
CA GLU A 250 13.72 -5.00 2.68
C GLU A 250 12.58 -4.18 3.28
N TYR A 251 12.67 -3.95 4.59
CA TYR A 251 11.76 -3.09 5.31
C TYR A 251 12.09 -1.62 5.02
N THR A 252 11.39 -1.01 4.06
CA THR A 252 11.80 0.30 3.53
C THR A 252 11.46 1.48 4.46
N TYR A 253 10.48 1.37 5.38
CA TYR A 253 10.09 2.51 6.23
C TYR A 253 9.15 2.16 7.40
N ARG A 254 9.27 2.88 8.53
CA ARG A 254 8.28 2.93 9.63
C ARG A 254 7.64 4.31 9.68
N ASP A 255 6.33 4.40 9.54
CA ASP A 255 5.60 5.67 9.71
C ASP A 255 4.91 5.77 11.09
N THR A 256 4.62 6.99 11.51
CA THR A 256 3.78 7.37 12.67
C THR A 256 2.64 8.24 12.17
N TRP A 257 1.40 7.99 12.56
CA TRP A 257 0.23 8.56 11.88
C TRP A 257 -0.90 9.01 12.82
N ILE A 258 -1.58 10.12 12.48
CA ILE A 258 -2.83 10.61 13.12
C ILE A 258 -3.99 10.60 12.09
N HIS A 259 -5.19 10.24 12.54
CA HIS A 259 -6.34 9.92 11.66
C HIS A 259 -6.71 11.02 10.63
N ASP A 260 -6.59 12.29 10.98
CA ASP A 260 -6.99 13.43 10.15
C ASP A 260 -6.09 13.68 8.92
N ALA A 261 -4.97 12.96 8.79
CA ALA A 261 -4.01 13.15 7.69
C ALA A 261 -4.31 12.32 6.43
N MET A 262 -5.42 11.57 6.37
CA MET A 262 -5.77 10.69 5.22
C MET A 262 -6.68 11.31 4.15
N GLY A 263 -7.08 12.57 4.31
CA GLY A 263 -7.89 13.22 3.30
C GLY A 263 -7.05 13.82 2.18
N ASP A 264 -6.71 13.04 1.14
CA ASP A 264 -6.94 13.42 -0.26
C ASP A 264 -6.16 12.53 -1.26
N GLY A 265 -6.89 11.79 -2.09
CA GLY A 265 -6.50 11.14 -3.36
C GLY A 265 -5.56 11.94 -4.30
N ALA A 266 -5.21 13.19 -4.00
CA ALA A 266 -4.14 13.96 -4.62
C ALA A 266 -3.17 14.67 -3.64
N ARG A 267 -3.35 14.49 -2.32
CA ARG A 267 -2.34 14.58 -1.25
C ARG A 267 -1.75 13.21 -0.90
N GLU A 268 -2.11 12.18 -1.67
CA GLU A 268 -1.73 10.77 -1.53
C GLU A 268 -0.22 10.68 -1.23
N LEU A 269 0.08 10.49 0.05
CA LEU A 269 1.43 10.28 0.56
C LEU A 269 2.46 11.32 0.08
N PHE A 270 2.10 12.60 0.16
CA PHE A 270 3.17 13.55 0.49
C PHE A 270 3.75 13.10 1.83
N ASN A 271 5.00 12.66 1.79
CA ASN A 271 5.83 12.50 2.96
C ASN A 271 6.03 13.89 3.57
N GLN A 272 5.04 14.39 4.30
CA GLN A 272 5.40 15.18 5.45
C GLN A 272 5.92 14.14 6.42
N ARG A 273 7.26 14.02 6.51
CA ARG A 273 7.88 13.75 7.80
C ARG A 273 7.00 14.48 8.81
N LEU A 274 6.29 13.78 9.68
CA LEU A 274 5.89 14.37 10.96
C LEU A 274 7.19 14.57 11.71
N LEU A 275 7.95 15.57 11.26
CA LEU A 275 8.82 16.27 12.15
C LEU A 275 7.89 16.71 13.30
N PRO A 276 8.32 16.61 14.58
CA PRO A 276 7.73 17.43 15.63
C PRO A 276 7.64 18.89 15.14
N PRO A 277 6.87 19.79 15.77
CA PRO A 277 6.76 21.18 15.31
C PRO A 277 8.16 21.84 15.27
N LEU A 278 8.80 21.75 14.12
CA LEU A 278 10.18 22.10 13.87
C LEU A 278 10.16 23.15 12.78
N THR A 279 10.89 24.22 13.02
CA THR A 279 11.14 25.30 12.08
C THR A 279 11.91 24.77 10.86
N ARG A 280 11.82 25.50 9.75
CA ARG A 280 12.51 25.16 8.49
C ARG A 280 14.01 24.89 8.65
N LYS A 281 14.65 25.50 9.65
CA LYS A 281 16.08 25.33 9.97
C LYS A 281 16.37 24.01 10.71
N GLU A 282 15.40 23.44 11.41
CA GLU A 282 15.52 22.18 12.16
C GLU A 282 15.23 20.95 11.26
N ALA A 283 14.46 21.14 10.18
CA ALA A 283 14.24 20.12 9.13
C ALA A 283 15.54 19.75 8.37
N ASP A 284 16.44 20.71 8.19
CA ASP A 284 17.73 20.52 7.50
C ASP A 284 18.72 19.65 8.32
N TRP A 285 18.47 19.48 9.62
CA TRP A 285 19.29 18.64 10.53
C TRP A 285 18.67 17.26 10.80
N ALA A 286 17.46 17.00 10.29
CA ALA A 286 16.77 15.71 10.39
C ALA A 286 17.35 14.68 9.39
N VAL A 287 18.67 14.53 9.38
CA VAL A 287 19.43 13.61 8.52
C VAL A 287 20.17 12.55 9.37
N ALA A 288 19.82 12.45 10.66
CA ALA A 288 20.51 11.62 11.65
C ALA A 288 19.56 10.51 12.21
N PRO A 289 20.08 9.37 12.69
CA PRO A 289 19.40 8.06 12.85
C PRO A 289 18.35 7.95 13.99
N TYR A 290 17.61 9.03 14.29
CA TYR A 290 16.76 9.18 15.49
C TYR A 290 15.26 8.92 15.27
N ASP A 291 14.92 8.08 14.29
CA ASP A 291 13.55 7.59 14.05
C ASP A 291 13.12 6.42 14.97
N GLN A 292 13.60 6.41 16.21
CA GLN A 292 13.55 5.20 17.04
C GLN A 292 12.19 4.96 17.72
N ASP A 293 11.34 5.97 17.91
CA ASP A 293 10.05 5.82 18.61
C ASP A 293 8.85 5.69 17.67
N ARG A 294 9.01 5.04 16.52
CA ARG A 294 7.90 4.77 15.59
C ARG A 294 7.27 3.40 15.84
N VAL A 295 5.94 3.34 15.99
CA VAL A 295 5.22 2.10 16.31
C VAL A 295 5.01 1.18 15.11
N GLY A 296 5.00 1.67 13.86
CA GLY A 296 4.90 0.81 12.66
C GLY A 296 3.47 0.45 12.23
N LEU A 297 2.49 1.33 12.51
CA LEU A 297 1.11 1.19 12.03
C LEU A 297 0.97 1.25 10.50
N LYS A 298 2.02 1.70 9.82
CA LYS A 298 2.14 1.69 8.36
C LYS A 298 3.59 1.45 7.94
N GLY A 299 3.73 0.83 6.78
CA GLY A 299 4.91 1.02 5.95
C GLY A 299 4.79 0.32 4.61
N HIS A 300 5.90 -0.11 4.04
CA HIS A 300 5.96 -0.46 2.62
C HIS A 300 6.66 -1.79 2.37
N PHE A 301 6.24 -2.45 1.31
CA PHE A 301 6.88 -3.62 0.73
C PHE A 301 7.26 -3.35 -0.71
N ASN A 302 8.39 -3.88 -1.12
CA ASN A 302 8.75 -4.03 -2.52
C ASN A 302 8.69 -5.52 -2.85
N PHE A 303 7.86 -5.91 -3.81
CA PHE A 303 7.87 -7.29 -4.30
C PHE A 303 8.65 -7.37 -5.62
N ASP A 304 9.88 -6.85 -5.58
CA ASP A 304 10.84 -6.93 -6.68
C ASP A 304 11.60 -8.26 -6.58
N ILE A 305 11.26 -9.18 -7.48
CA ILE A 305 11.96 -10.44 -7.61
C ILE A 305 13.01 -10.23 -8.70
N ASP A 306 14.24 -9.90 -8.30
CA ASP A 306 15.40 -9.84 -9.20
C ASP A 306 15.87 -11.24 -9.65
N ALA A 307 15.13 -12.30 -9.27
CA ALA A 307 15.47 -13.66 -9.68
C ALA A 307 15.18 -13.82 -11.18
N ASP A 308 16.24 -14.04 -11.96
CA ASP A 308 16.19 -14.40 -13.37
C ASP A 308 15.75 -15.87 -13.50
N GLU A 309 14.49 -16.12 -13.12
CA GLU A 309 13.86 -17.44 -13.17
C GLU A 309 13.26 -17.67 -14.54
N ASN A 310 14.12 -18.13 -15.45
CA ASN A 310 13.73 -18.73 -16.73
C ASN A 310 13.66 -20.25 -16.58
N ASP A 311 12.53 -20.87 -16.90
CA ASP A 311 12.38 -22.33 -17.01
C ASP A 311 11.66 -22.71 -18.32
N ASP A 312 11.88 -23.93 -18.77
CA ASP A 312 11.30 -24.43 -20.02
C ASP A 312 9.76 -24.57 -19.96
N LYS A 313 9.18 -24.73 -18.76
CA LYS A 313 7.74 -24.93 -18.57
C LYS A 313 6.92 -23.67 -18.78
N HIS A 314 7.55 -22.50 -18.65
CA HIS A 314 6.86 -21.22 -18.75
C HIS A 314 7.38 -20.33 -19.88
N LYS A 315 8.37 -20.80 -20.65
CA LYS A 315 9.00 -20.08 -21.77
C LYS A 315 8.01 -19.35 -22.68
N ASP A 316 6.84 -19.95 -22.91
CA ASP A 316 5.86 -19.49 -23.89
C ASP A 316 4.44 -19.36 -23.34
N TRP A 317 3.87 -18.17 -23.54
CA TRP A 317 2.50 -17.90 -23.15
C TRP A 317 1.52 -18.72 -24.01
N PRO A 318 0.58 -19.49 -23.39
CA PRO A 318 -0.31 -20.40 -24.11
C PRO A 318 -1.54 -19.71 -24.71
N LEU A 319 -1.72 -18.40 -24.50
CA LEU A 319 -2.85 -17.64 -25.03
C LEU A 319 -2.42 -16.72 -26.17
N GLU A 320 -3.22 -16.64 -27.22
CA GLU A 320 -2.98 -15.72 -28.33
C GLU A 320 -3.35 -14.28 -27.94
N ILE A 321 -2.48 -13.31 -28.24
CA ILE A 321 -2.83 -11.89 -28.13
C ILE A 321 -3.51 -11.45 -29.44
N THR A 322 -4.83 -11.64 -29.49
CA THR A 322 -5.64 -11.31 -30.68
C THR A 322 -5.77 -9.81 -30.94
N ARG A 323 -5.60 -8.98 -29.91
CA ARG A 323 -5.71 -7.51 -30.02
C ARG A 323 -4.42 -6.82 -30.48
N ARG A 324 -3.31 -7.54 -30.55
CA ARG A 324 -2.01 -7.01 -31.00
C ARG A 324 -1.54 -7.88 -32.15
N THR A 325 -2.01 -7.56 -33.34
CA THR A 325 -1.61 -8.25 -34.56
C THR A 325 -0.23 -7.75 -35.00
N ASP A 326 0.62 -8.67 -35.43
CA ASP A 326 1.88 -8.35 -36.08
C ASP A 326 1.57 -7.62 -37.41
N PRO A 327 2.09 -6.41 -37.63
CA PRO A 327 1.74 -5.61 -38.80
C PRO A 327 2.28 -6.19 -40.12
N THR A 328 3.24 -7.11 -40.06
CA THR A 328 3.88 -7.75 -41.23
C THR A 328 3.16 -9.04 -41.62
N THR A 329 2.71 -9.83 -40.64
CA THR A 329 2.10 -11.16 -40.88
C THR A 329 0.59 -11.19 -40.69
N GLY A 330 -0.01 -10.16 -40.07
CA GLY A 330 -1.44 -10.08 -39.78
C GLY A 330 -1.92 -11.06 -38.69
N LYS A 331 -1.02 -11.85 -38.09
CA LYS A 331 -1.34 -12.84 -37.04
C LYS A 331 -1.32 -12.22 -35.65
N GLY A 332 -2.04 -12.81 -34.69
CA GLY A 332 -1.96 -12.43 -33.29
C GLY A 332 -0.54 -12.63 -32.72
N GLY A 333 -0.17 -11.81 -31.74
CA GLY A 333 1.16 -11.86 -31.14
C GLY A 333 1.37 -13.04 -30.18
N ARG A 334 2.55 -13.66 -30.24
CA ARG A 334 3.10 -14.53 -29.18
C ARG A 334 3.67 -13.64 -28.07
N TYR A 335 3.43 -14.02 -26.82
CA TYR A 335 4.05 -13.37 -25.68
C TYR A 335 5.11 -14.29 -25.06
N THR A 336 6.34 -13.80 -24.98
CA THR A 336 7.45 -14.45 -24.28
C THR A 336 7.90 -13.50 -23.19
N ARG A 337 7.68 -13.84 -21.91
CA ARG A 337 8.13 -12.98 -20.80
C ARG A 337 9.23 -13.67 -20.01
N PRO A 338 10.43 -13.12 -19.90
CA PRO A 338 11.61 -13.80 -19.34
C PRO A 338 11.64 -13.93 -17.80
N SER A 339 10.51 -13.81 -17.10
CA SER A 339 10.47 -13.93 -15.64
C SER A 339 9.26 -14.73 -15.21
N PHE A 340 9.48 -15.95 -14.72
CA PHE A 340 8.43 -16.95 -14.50
C PHE A 340 8.08 -17.24 -13.04
N VAL A 341 7.90 -16.22 -12.19
CA VAL A 341 7.26 -16.49 -10.89
C VAL A 341 6.28 -15.39 -10.49
N LEU A 342 5.07 -15.80 -10.09
CA LEU A 342 4.23 -15.06 -9.15
C LEU A 342 4.21 -15.83 -7.83
N PRO A 343 5.28 -15.69 -7.00
CA PRO A 343 5.43 -16.49 -5.80
C PRO A 343 4.36 -16.10 -4.79
N LYS A 344 3.78 -17.10 -4.14
CA LYS A 344 2.95 -16.90 -2.95
C LYS A 344 3.84 -16.91 -1.71
N PHE A 345 3.78 -15.83 -0.96
CA PHE A 345 4.41 -15.71 0.35
C PHE A 345 3.35 -15.54 1.43
N TYR A 346 3.72 -15.91 2.65
CA TYR A 346 2.96 -15.55 3.84
C TYR A 346 3.53 -14.26 4.42
N LEU A 347 2.65 -13.37 4.87
CA LEU A 347 3.05 -12.15 5.56
C LEU A 347 2.92 -12.36 7.08
N SER A 348 3.99 -12.10 7.81
CA SER A 348 3.96 -12.03 9.28
C SER A 348 3.80 -10.58 9.70
N VAL A 349 2.87 -10.31 10.60
CA VAL A 349 2.77 -9.03 11.32
C VAL A 349 2.99 -9.32 12.80
N ARG A 350 4.01 -8.69 13.40
CA ARG A 350 4.40 -8.90 14.80
C ARG A 350 4.17 -7.62 15.58
N VAL A 351 3.31 -7.68 16.58
CA VAL A 351 3.11 -6.60 17.55
C VAL A 351 3.91 -6.94 18.80
N MET A 352 4.83 -6.06 19.18
CA MET A 352 5.73 -6.25 20.32
C MET A 352 5.56 -5.12 21.31
N LYS A 353 5.53 -5.47 22.59
CA LYS A 353 5.70 -4.53 23.70
C LYS A 353 7.16 -4.53 24.11
N CYS A 354 7.80 -3.37 24.04
CA CYS A 354 9.23 -3.19 24.27
C CYS A 354 9.44 -2.27 25.49
N PRO A 355 10.41 -2.55 26.36
CA PRO A 355 10.86 -1.54 27.32
C PRO A 355 11.31 -0.28 26.58
N LYS A 356 11.05 0.89 27.17
CA LYS A 356 11.43 2.18 26.59
C LYS A 356 12.90 2.19 26.19
N GLY A 357 13.18 2.64 24.95
CA GLY A 357 14.53 2.67 24.38
C GLY A 357 15.10 1.30 23.96
N SER A 358 14.33 0.21 24.05
CA SER A 358 14.75 -1.16 23.70
C SER A 358 14.10 -1.66 22.41
N LYS A 359 13.69 -0.74 21.53
CA LYS A 359 13.10 -1.09 20.24
C LYS A 359 14.14 -1.70 19.31
N ALA A 360 13.75 -2.79 18.64
CA ALA A 360 14.60 -3.46 17.68
C ALA A 360 14.73 -2.62 16.40
N LEU A 361 15.91 -2.58 15.77
CA LEU A 361 16.08 -1.88 14.49
C LEU A 361 15.52 -2.68 13.31
N ILE A 362 15.57 -4.01 13.37
CA ILE A 362 15.14 -4.95 12.34
C ILE A 362 14.18 -6.03 12.90
N PRO A 363 13.28 -6.60 12.06
CA PRO A 363 12.24 -7.57 12.45
C PRO A 363 12.71 -8.87 13.12
#